data_AF-A0A016UW55-F1
#
_entry.id   AF-A0A016UW55-F1
#
_cell.length_a   1.000
_cell.length_b   1.000
_cell.length_c   1.000
_cell.angle_alpha   90.00
_cell.angle_beta   90.00
_cell.angle_gamma   90.00
#
_symmetry.space_group_name_H-M   'P 1'
#
loop_
_entity.id
_entity.type
_entity.pdbx_description
1 polymer ?
#
loop_
_entity_poly.entity_id
_entity_poly.type
_entity_poly.pdbx_seq_one_letter_code
_entity_poly.pdbx_strand_id
1 'polypeptide(L)'
;MTLVEVSIMIFIAAAPYRLGEMRAFVSCFANAHVFSGAYLSVLTMSGNDWPPWERFNDWVHSICVVTFDLELGQALEVIYPGDAVLSTQEKTNICYLAFPDSNSGNTKDTNFHFRIRRSTTEISPSQRALLERSSNAASFDPSYLYGFVHFRQQKDPSIQRGYYQKSLVLITILPFFNLFSIVIERIALQFFENGEPAIEAACHDMDQWPSPCAGEPLSLPLLGSLLRIRIPCQADLPLDFRMLPALKDINGSNMDTVLISSVHQVDMYKALHTVINHLQLLWELVLIGEPLLVMANTPQRCSSIVQALVSLIAPLRYHNDYRPFFTIHDSEFKEYSSKSRAPLVFFFIFDTNFHRFLQ
;
A
#
# COMPACT_ATOMS: atom_id res chain seq x y z
N MET A 1 -31.17 18.48 14.76
CA MET A 1 -31.14 18.39 13.30
C MET A 1 -29.68 18.30 12.90
N THR A 2 -29.19 17.10 12.63
CA THR A 2 -27.75 16.81 12.52
C THR A 2 -27.35 16.84 11.04
N LEU A 3 -26.47 17.77 10.65
CA LEU A 3 -25.85 17.75 9.33
C LEU A 3 -24.77 16.67 9.32
N VAL A 4 -25.06 15.55 8.66
CA VAL A 4 -24.15 14.41 8.55
C VAL A 4 -23.30 14.58 7.29
N GLU A 5 -22.29 15.44 7.38
CA GLU A 5 -21.19 15.51 6.42
C GLU A 5 -19.84 15.53 7.17
N VAL A 6 -18.77 15.15 6.48
CA VAL A 6 -17.39 15.03 7.02
C VAL A 6 -17.20 13.94 8.09
N SER A 7 -17.60 12.70 7.79
CA SER A 7 -17.24 11.52 8.60
C SER A 7 -15.80 11.06 8.40
N ILE A 8 -14.87 11.69 9.15
CA ILE A 8 -13.62 11.10 9.62
C ILE A 8 -13.63 11.20 11.14
N MET A 9 -13.20 10.16 11.84
CA MET A 9 -12.94 10.20 13.28
C MET A 9 -11.57 9.60 13.55
N ILE A 10 -10.69 10.35 14.21
CA ILE A 10 -9.39 9.87 14.66
C ILE A 10 -9.45 9.79 16.19
N PHE A 11 -9.09 8.63 16.75
CA PHE A 11 -9.09 8.37 18.18
C PHE A 11 -7.68 8.03 18.66
N ILE A 12 -7.36 8.41 19.90
CA ILE A 12 -6.12 8.04 20.58
C ILE A 12 -6.45 6.89 21.55
N ALA A 13 -5.77 5.75 21.43
CA ALA A 13 -6.05 4.58 22.27
C ALA A 13 -5.19 4.60 23.55
N ALA A 14 -5.72 5.25 24.59
CA ALA A 14 -5.04 5.38 25.88
C ALA A 14 -4.92 4.05 26.64
N ALA A 15 -3.69 3.57 26.81
CA ALA A 15 -3.40 2.42 27.66
C ALA A 15 -3.50 2.80 29.15
N PRO A 16 -4.06 1.96 30.05
CA PRO A 16 -4.69 0.66 29.83
C PRO A 16 -6.22 0.68 30.09
N TYR A 17 -6.99 1.52 29.37
CA TYR A 17 -8.44 1.62 29.57
C TYR A 17 -9.29 1.14 28.38
N ARG A 18 -10.60 0.97 28.63
CA ARG A 18 -11.50 0.21 27.75
C ARG A 18 -11.86 0.99 26.48
N LEU A 19 -12.16 0.25 25.42
CA LEU A 19 -12.70 0.74 24.14
C LEU A 19 -14.00 1.59 24.24
N GLY A 20 -14.63 1.65 25.43
CA GLY A 20 -15.80 2.49 25.71
C GLY A 20 -15.54 3.81 26.45
N GLU A 21 -14.30 4.11 26.89
CA GLU A 21 -14.00 5.30 27.71
C GLU A 21 -12.73 6.04 27.24
N MET A 22 -12.88 6.96 26.29
CA MET A 22 -11.78 7.79 25.78
C MET A 22 -11.83 9.23 26.32
N ARG A 23 -10.75 9.65 27.00
CA ARG A 23 -10.40 11.04 27.37
C ARG A 23 -8.88 11.23 27.31
N ALA A 24 -8.39 12.47 27.24
CA ALA A 24 -7.00 12.79 26.87
C ALA A 24 -6.05 13.13 28.06
N PHE A 25 -4.74 13.24 27.73
CA PHE A 25 -3.56 13.77 28.48
C PHE A 25 -2.47 12.80 29.03
N VAL A 26 -1.37 12.66 28.25
CA VAL A 26 0.08 12.92 28.58
C VAL A 26 0.91 12.06 29.57
N SER A 27 2.16 11.73 29.14
CA SER A 27 3.41 11.37 29.88
C SER A 27 3.62 9.89 30.37
N CYS A 28 4.80 9.23 30.29
CA CYS A 28 6.14 9.54 29.71
C CYS A 28 7.08 8.28 29.63
N PHE A 29 8.08 8.29 28.72
CA PHE A 29 9.39 7.58 28.60
C PHE A 29 9.85 6.49 29.62
N ALA A 30 10.69 5.46 29.34
CA ALA A 30 11.36 4.84 28.16
C ALA A 30 12.01 3.47 28.62
N ASN A 31 12.99 2.75 28.02
CA ASN A 31 13.88 2.84 26.85
C ASN A 31 14.44 1.41 26.48
N ALA A 32 15.23 1.21 25.40
CA ALA A 32 15.86 -0.08 25.03
C ALA A 32 17.23 0.02 24.27
N HIS A 33 17.97 -1.10 24.13
CA HIS A 33 19.31 -1.19 23.52
C HIS A 33 19.39 -2.08 22.25
N VAL A 34 20.48 -1.93 21.48
CA VAL A 34 20.71 -2.44 20.09
C VAL A 34 21.71 -3.61 20.05
N PHE A 35 21.60 -4.50 19.04
CA PHE A 35 22.76 -5.27 18.52
C PHE A 35 22.70 -5.56 17.00
N SER A 36 23.87 -5.86 16.42
CA SER A 36 24.19 -6.20 15.01
C SER A 36 24.85 -7.59 14.99
N GLY A 37 24.97 -8.39 13.91
CA GLY A 37 24.67 -8.27 12.47
C GLY A 37 25.54 -9.31 11.70
N ALA A 38 25.37 -9.49 10.38
CA ALA A 38 26.16 -10.48 9.61
C ALA A 38 26.36 -10.12 8.12
N TYR A 39 27.45 -10.60 7.52
CA TYR A 39 27.81 -10.46 6.10
C TYR A 39 27.44 -11.71 5.28
N LEU A 40 27.29 -11.56 3.97
CA LEU A 40 27.22 -12.67 3.00
C LEU A 40 28.06 -12.37 1.76
N SER A 41 28.71 -13.41 1.21
CA SER A 41 29.58 -13.34 0.03
C SER A 41 28.82 -13.31 -1.30
N VAL A 42 29.29 -12.50 -2.26
CA VAL A 42 28.75 -12.46 -3.64
C VAL A 42 29.48 -13.48 -4.52
N LEU A 43 28.71 -14.25 -5.31
CA LEU A 43 29.22 -15.01 -6.46
C LEU A 43 28.58 -14.46 -7.74
N THR A 44 29.39 -13.96 -8.66
CA THR A 44 28.96 -13.47 -9.97
C THR A 44 28.89 -14.63 -10.97
N MET A 45 27.69 -14.96 -11.45
CA MET A 45 27.51 -15.82 -12.63
C MET A 45 27.40 -14.94 -13.89
N SER A 46 28.11 -15.31 -14.95
CA SER A 46 28.12 -14.58 -16.22
C SER A 46 27.46 -15.40 -17.33
N GLY A 47 26.19 -15.12 -17.59
CA GLY A 47 25.39 -15.65 -18.68
C GLY A 47 24.13 -14.79 -18.79
N ASN A 48 23.68 -14.46 -20.00
CA ASN A 48 22.60 -13.48 -20.19
C ASN A 48 21.21 -14.13 -20.25
N ASP A 49 21.09 -15.35 -19.73
CA ASP A 49 19.86 -16.12 -19.59
C ASP A 49 19.25 -15.83 -18.21
N TRP A 50 18.66 -14.65 -18.08
CA TRP A 50 17.91 -14.25 -16.88
C TRP A 50 16.72 -15.22 -16.70
N PRO A 51 16.50 -15.78 -15.50
CA PRO A 51 15.25 -16.47 -15.18
C PRO A 51 14.03 -15.62 -15.57
N PRO A 52 12.94 -16.24 -16.04
CA PRO A 52 11.74 -15.49 -16.39
C PRO A 52 11.26 -14.67 -15.19
N TRP A 53 10.79 -13.46 -15.45
CA TRP A 53 10.25 -12.56 -14.42
C TRP A 53 11.27 -12.02 -13.41
N GLU A 54 12.60 -12.16 -13.57
CA GLU A 54 13.55 -11.59 -12.59
C GLU A 54 13.42 -10.05 -12.48
N ARG A 55 13.19 -9.35 -13.61
CA ARG A 55 13.00 -7.88 -13.63
C ARG A 55 11.61 -7.46 -13.19
N PHE A 56 10.60 -8.28 -13.45
CA PHE A 56 9.29 -8.11 -12.81
C PHE A 56 9.43 -8.19 -11.29
N ASN A 57 10.07 -9.25 -10.78
CA ASN A 57 10.27 -9.53 -9.35
C ASN A 57 11.09 -8.46 -8.61
N ASP A 58 11.97 -7.75 -9.31
CA ASP A 58 12.65 -6.56 -8.79
C ASP A 58 11.67 -5.45 -8.33
N TRP A 59 10.53 -5.28 -9.02
CA TRP A 59 9.55 -4.22 -8.76
C TRP A 59 8.25 -4.70 -8.10
N VAL A 60 7.76 -5.88 -8.48
CA VAL A 60 6.44 -6.41 -8.14
C VAL A 60 6.58 -7.90 -7.84
N HIS A 61 6.01 -8.36 -6.74
CA HIS A 61 6.03 -9.78 -6.37
C HIS A 61 4.99 -10.58 -7.18
N SER A 62 3.77 -10.04 -7.29
CA SER A 62 2.69 -10.67 -8.06
C SER A 62 1.52 -9.71 -8.29
N ILE A 63 0.72 -9.97 -9.32
CA ILE A 63 -0.61 -9.39 -9.51
C ILE A 63 -1.63 -10.51 -9.26
N CYS A 64 -2.56 -10.27 -8.35
CA CYS A 64 -3.57 -11.23 -7.92
C CYS A 64 -4.96 -10.80 -8.38
N VAL A 65 -5.75 -11.76 -8.86
CA VAL A 65 -7.17 -11.58 -9.18
C VAL A 65 -7.99 -12.24 -8.07
N VAL A 66 -8.86 -11.48 -7.41
CA VAL A 66 -9.66 -11.96 -6.27
C VAL A 66 -11.16 -11.73 -6.55
N THR A 67 -11.97 -12.77 -6.40
CA THR A 67 -13.42 -12.75 -6.63
C THR A 67 -14.20 -13.03 -5.33
N PHE A 68 -15.50 -12.73 -5.35
CA PHE A 68 -16.42 -13.19 -4.32
C PHE A 68 -17.19 -14.42 -4.82
N ASP A 69 -16.77 -15.60 -4.36
CA ASP A 69 -17.49 -16.86 -4.54
C ASP A 69 -18.65 -16.99 -3.53
N LEU A 70 -19.70 -17.74 -3.90
CA LEU A 70 -20.91 -17.87 -3.07
C LEU A 70 -20.78 -18.91 -1.94
N GLU A 71 -19.88 -19.88 -2.06
CA GLU A 71 -19.65 -20.94 -1.08
C GLU A 71 -18.39 -20.68 -0.24
N LEU A 72 -17.35 -20.13 -0.86
CA LEU A 72 -16.04 -19.89 -0.25
C LEU A 72 -15.84 -18.43 0.25
N GLY A 73 -16.63 -17.48 -0.23
CA GLY A 73 -16.43 -16.04 0.06
C GLY A 73 -15.31 -15.44 -0.80
N GLN A 74 -14.44 -14.61 -0.20
CA GLN A 74 -13.32 -13.99 -0.93
C GLN A 74 -12.29 -15.05 -1.36
N ALA A 75 -12.20 -15.32 -2.66
CA ALA A 75 -11.37 -16.37 -3.24
C ALA A 75 -10.32 -15.80 -4.20
N LEU A 76 -9.11 -16.34 -4.15
CA LEU A 76 -8.01 -16.01 -5.07
C LEU A 76 -8.17 -16.85 -6.34
N GLU A 77 -8.46 -16.18 -7.44
CA GLU A 77 -8.79 -16.80 -8.74
C GLU A 77 -7.52 -17.04 -9.57
N VAL A 78 -6.64 -16.03 -9.63
CA VAL A 78 -5.41 -16.07 -10.43
C VAL A 78 -4.27 -15.34 -9.72
N ILE A 79 -3.03 -15.78 -9.97
CA ILE A 79 -1.79 -15.12 -9.56
C ILE A 79 -0.90 -15.02 -10.82
N TYR A 80 -0.39 -13.83 -11.09
CA TYR A 80 0.58 -13.56 -12.15
C TYR A 80 1.88 -12.97 -11.59
N PRO A 81 3.06 -13.40 -12.05
CA PRO A 81 3.28 -14.56 -12.91
C PRO A 81 2.92 -15.88 -12.19
N GLY A 82 2.63 -16.93 -12.95
CA GLY A 82 2.06 -18.18 -12.42
C GLY A 82 2.98 -19.00 -11.50
N ASP A 83 4.26 -18.65 -11.44
CA ASP A 83 5.29 -19.20 -10.55
C ASP A 83 5.47 -18.39 -9.25
N ALA A 84 4.78 -17.26 -9.08
CA ALA A 84 4.92 -16.42 -7.89
C ALA A 84 4.39 -17.11 -6.61
N VAL A 85 5.29 -17.32 -5.65
CA VAL A 85 5.01 -18.09 -4.43
C VAL A 85 4.55 -17.18 -3.28
N LEU A 86 3.24 -17.17 -3.01
CA LEU A 86 2.66 -16.63 -1.78
C LEU A 86 2.33 -17.76 -0.80
N SER A 87 2.64 -17.59 0.49
CA SER A 87 2.25 -18.54 1.54
C SER A 87 0.73 -18.56 1.75
N THR A 88 0.22 -19.61 2.40
CA THR A 88 -1.22 -19.72 2.72
C THR A 88 -1.72 -18.51 3.51
N GLN A 89 -0.93 -17.99 4.47
CA GLN A 89 -1.34 -16.84 5.28
C GLN A 89 -1.37 -15.54 4.45
N GLU A 90 -0.38 -15.33 3.58
CA GLU A 90 -0.37 -14.17 2.68
C GLU A 90 -1.56 -14.22 1.71
N LYS A 91 -1.86 -15.39 1.12
CA LYS A 91 -3.05 -15.59 0.28
C LYS A 91 -4.35 -15.29 1.02
N THR A 92 -4.53 -15.82 2.24
CA THR A 92 -5.70 -15.54 3.08
C THR A 92 -5.83 -14.05 3.41
N ASN A 93 -4.74 -13.38 3.78
CA ASN A 93 -4.77 -11.96 4.12
C ASN A 93 -5.06 -11.10 2.87
N ILE A 94 -4.51 -11.45 1.71
CA ILE A 94 -4.83 -10.80 0.42
C ILE A 94 -6.31 -10.96 0.10
N CYS A 95 -6.91 -12.14 0.25
CA CYS A 95 -8.35 -12.33 0.00
C CYS A 95 -9.23 -11.42 0.85
N TYR A 96 -9.00 -11.36 2.17
CA TYR A 96 -9.81 -10.52 3.05
C TYR A 96 -9.55 -9.02 2.90
N LEU A 97 -8.30 -8.61 2.62
CA LEU A 97 -7.95 -7.20 2.45
C LEU A 97 -8.20 -6.66 1.02
N ALA A 98 -8.56 -7.51 0.06
CA ALA A 98 -8.91 -7.10 -1.30
C ALA A 98 -10.34 -6.51 -1.43
N PHE A 99 -11.18 -6.59 -0.40
CA PHE A 99 -12.59 -6.16 -0.43
C PHE A 99 -12.89 -5.13 0.67
N PRO A 100 -13.83 -4.19 0.43
CA PRO A 100 -14.36 -3.34 1.50
C PRO A 100 -15.32 -4.11 2.42
N ASP A 101 -15.15 -3.98 3.73
CA ASP A 101 -15.96 -4.65 4.78
C ASP A 101 -17.46 -4.27 4.79
N SER A 102 -17.91 -3.29 4.00
CA SER A 102 -19.35 -3.16 3.68
C SER A 102 -19.61 -2.58 2.30
N ASN A 103 -20.53 -3.24 1.58
CA ASN A 103 -21.06 -2.78 0.30
C ASN A 103 -21.95 -1.54 0.51
N SER A 104 -21.37 -0.34 0.51
CA SER A 104 -22.17 0.87 0.26
C SER A 104 -22.85 0.69 -1.11
N GLY A 105 -24.18 0.89 -1.19
CA GLY A 105 -25.01 0.40 -2.30
C GLY A 105 -24.85 1.09 -3.66
N ASN A 106 -23.72 1.76 -3.90
CA ASN A 106 -23.41 2.42 -5.16
C ASN A 106 -22.50 1.53 -6.02
N THR A 107 -22.83 1.38 -7.31
CA THR A 107 -21.92 0.88 -8.35
C THR A 107 -20.73 1.82 -8.47
N LYS A 108 -19.53 1.41 -8.01
CA LYS A 108 -18.30 2.21 -8.04
C LYS A 108 -17.07 1.30 -8.05
N ASP A 109 -16.03 1.77 -8.74
CA ASP A 109 -14.66 1.32 -8.53
C ASP A 109 -14.08 2.02 -7.29
N THR A 110 -13.19 1.34 -6.55
CA THR A 110 -12.56 1.88 -5.34
C THR A 110 -11.09 1.44 -5.27
N ASN A 111 -10.19 2.42 -5.25
CA ASN A 111 -8.75 2.18 -5.23
C ASN A 111 -8.19 2.45 -3.83
N PHE A 112 -7.51 1.48 -3.24
CA PHE A 112 -6.98 1.57 -1.88
C PHE A 112 -5.73 0.68 -1.73
N HIS A 113 -5.10 0.71 -0.56
CA HIS A 113 -3.93 -0.12 -0.31
C HIS A 113 -3.89 -0.65 1.12
N PHE A 114 -3.24 -1.80 1.30
CA PHE A 114 -3.02 -2.47 2.57
C PHE A 114 -1.55 -2.85 2.77
N ARG A 115 -1.20 -3.29 3.98
CA ARG A 115 0.14 -3.74 4.35
C ARG A 115 0.02 -4.98 5.26
N ILE A 116 0.71 -6.06 4.91
CA ILE A 116 0.70 -7.34 5.64
C ILE A 116 2.13 -7.76 6.00
N ARG A 117 2.28 -8.52 7.09
CA ARG A 117 3.54 -9.19 7.42
C ARG A 117 3.87 -10.23 6.36
N ARG A 118 5.13 -10.28 5.92
CA ARG A 118 5.65 -11.21 4.89
C ARG A 118 6.27 -12.45 5.54
N SER A 119 6.16 -13.60 4.87
CA SER A 119 6.67 -14.89 5.36
C SER A 119 8.20 -15.05 5.25
N THR A 120 8.85 -14.26 4.38
CA THR A 120 10.31 -14.22 4.19
C THR A 120 10.81 -12.76 4.14
N THR A 121 12.05 -12.53 4.55
CA THR A 121 12.76 -11.23 4.46
C THR A 121 13.76 -11.17 3.31
N GLU A 122 13.82 -12.20 2.45
CA GLU A 122 14.72 -12.25 1.30
C GLU A 122 14.33 -11.22 0.23
N ILE A 123 15.35 -10.60 -0.39
CA ILE A 123 15.21 -9.54 -1.40
C ILE A 123 16.23 -9.76 -2.53
N SER A 124 15.90 -9.32 -3.74
CA SER A 124 16.78 -9.43 -4.90
C SER A 124 18.07 -8.60 -4.72
N PRO A 125 19.14 -8.87 -5.49
CA PRO A 125 20.34 -8.05 -5.48
C PRO A 125 20.08 -6.58 -5.82
N SER A 126 19.14 -6.30 -6.73
CA SER A 126 18.77 -4.93 -7.09
C SER A 126 17.98 -4.25 -5.96
N GLN A 127 17.05 -4.96 -5.32
CA GLN A 127 16.28 -4.45 -4.18
C GLN A 127 17.21 -4.10 -3.02
N ARG A 128 18.29 -4.87 -2.80
CA ARG A 128 19.33 -4.52 -1.83
C ARG A 128 20.07 -3.24 -2.22
N ALA A 129 20.56 -3.14 -3.46
CA ALA A 129 21.24 -1.94 -3.96
C ALA A 129 20.34 -0.69 -3.95
N LEU A 130 19.03 -0.88 -4.14
CA LEU A 130 18.00 0.16 -3.99
C LEU A 130 17.84 0.58 -2.53
N LEU A 131 17.75 -0.37 -1.60
CA LEU A 131 17.60 -0.10 -0.17
C LEU A 131 18.81 0.66 0.39
N GLU A 132 20.01 0.30 -0.05
CA GLU A 132 21.27 0.94 0.32
C GLU A 132 21.41 2.38 -0.21
N ARG A 133 20.83 2.70 -1.38
CA ARG A 133 20.91 4.04 -2.01
C ARG A 133 19.71 4.96 -1.76
N SER A 134 18.53 4.40 -1.46
CA SER A 134 17.27 5.15 -1.28
C SER A 134 17.29 6.07 -0.07
N SER A 135 16.62 7.23 -0.18
CA SER A 135 16.40 8.10 0.98
C SER A 135 15.46 7.44 2.01
N ASN A 136 15.53 7.87 3.28
CA ASN A 136 14.68 7.33 4.35
C ASN A 136 13.17 7.35 4.05
N ALA A 137 12.70 8.33 3.27
CA ALA A 137 11.30 8.47 2.88
C ALA A 137 10.86 7.52 1.74
N ALA A 138 11.82 7.05 0.92
CA ALA A 138 11.60 6.07 -0.16
C ALA A 138 12.10 4.65 0.20
N SER A 139 12.66 4.48 1.40
CA SER A 139 13.17 3.21 1.93
C SER A 139 12.04 2.25 2.33
N PHE A 140 12.31 0.95 2.34
CA PHE A 140 11.29 -0.09 2.55
C PHE A 140 11.66 -1.10 3.64
N ASP A 141 10.73 -1.98 3.99
CA ASP A 141 10.90 -3.04 4.99
C ASP A 141 10.72 -4.41 4.33
N PRO A 142 11.78 -5.23 4.20
CA PRO A 142 11.70 -6.58 3.64
C PRO A 142 10.70 -7.52 4.34
N SER A 143 10.29 -7.19 5.57
CA SER A 143 9.40 -7.99 6.42
C SER A 143 7.91 -7.80 6.11
N TYR A 144 7.55 -6.97 5.13
CA TYR A 144 6.17 -6.63 4.79
C TYR A 144 5.92 -6.66 3.28
N LEU A 145 4.67 -6.97 2.91
CA LEU A 145 4.14 -6.78 1.56
C LEU A 145 3.11 -5.64 1.59
N TYR A 146 3.12 -4.83 0.54
CA TYR A 146 2.14 -3.80 0.23
C TYR A 146 1.22 -4.31 -0.87
N GLY A 147 -0.08 -4.24 -0.64
CA GLY A 147 -1.10 -4.58 -1.61
C GLY A 147 -1.80 -3.34 -2.13
N PHE A 148 -1.79 -3.14 -3.45
CA PHE A 148 -2.44 -2.04 -4.15
C PHE A 148 -3.69 -2.59 -4.85
N VAL A 149 -4.87 -2.21 -4.36
CA VAL A 149 -6.16 -2.79 -4.74
C VAL A 149 -6.92 -1.84 -5.65
N HIS A 150 -7.40 -2.36 -6.78
CA HIS A 150 -8.53 -1.80 -7.53
C HIS A 150 -9.72 -2.76 -7.39
N PHE A 151 -10.72 -2.38 -6.60
CA PHE A 151 -11.96 -3.14 -6.41
C PHE A 151 -13.07 -2.58 -7.30
N ARG A 152 -13.72 -3.43 -8.09
CA ARG A 152 -14.88 -3.09 -8.92
C ARG A 152 -16.14 -3.76 -8.38
N GLN A 153 -17.15 -2.95 -8.05
CA GLN A 153 -18.51 -3.39 -7.76
C GLN A 153 -19.49 -2.83 -8.79
N GLN A 154 -20.19 -3.71 -9.50
CA GLN A 154 -21.23 -3.35 -10.46
C GLN A 154 -22.50 -4.16 -10.20
N LYS A 155 -23.68 -3.57 -10.46
CA LYS A 155 -24.96 -4.26 -10.32
C LYS A 155 -25.17 -5.17 -11.54
N ASP A 156 -25.33 -6.46 -11.29
CA ASP A 156 -25.51 -7.49 -12.33
C ASP A 156 -26.76 -8.33 -12.01
N PRO A 157 -27.85 -8.21 -12.79
CA PRO A 157 -29.07 -9.01 -12.61
C PRO A 157 -28.93 -10.51 -12.95
N SER A 158 -27.86 -10.93 -13.64
CA SER A 158 -27.61 -12.34 -13.98
C SER A 158 -27.00 -13.13 -12.82
N ILE A 159 -26.30 -12.45 -11.92
CA ILE A 159 -25.67 -13.04 -10.73
C ILE A 159 -26.72 -13.10 -9.60
N GLN A 160 -26.85 -14.25 -8.92
CA GLN A 160 -27.87 -14.47 -7.87
C GLN A 160 -27.84 -13.41 -6.74
N ARG A 161 -26.65 -12.89 -6.43
CA ARG A 161 -26.42 -11.84 -5.40
C ARG A 161 -26.72 -10.42 -5.90
N GLY A 162 -27.06 -10.24 -7.17
CA GLY A 162 -27.41 -8.96 -7.80
C GLY A 162 -26.23 -8.02 -8.08
N TYR A 163 -25.01 -8.43 -7.76
CA TYR A 163 -23.79 -7.63 -7.92
C TYR A 163 -22.61 -8.50 -8.37
N TYR A 164 -21.91 -8.03 -9.40
CA TYR A 164 -20.54 -8.42 -9.73
C TYR A 164 -19.58 -7.73 -8.75
N GLN A 165 -18.64 -8.48 -8.19
CA GLN A 165 -17.59 -7.98 -7.31
C GLN A 165 -16.27 -8.69 -7.63
N LYS A 166 -15.24 -7.92 -8.02
CA LYS A 166 -13.91 -8.45 -8.37
C LYS A 166 -12.83 -7.41 -8.07
N SER A 167 -11.69 -7.87 -7.56
CA SER A 167 -10.53 -7.05 -7.23
C SER A 167 -9.30 -7.49 -8.02
N LEU A 168 -8.56 -6.51 -8.52
CA LEU A 168 -7.19 -6.67 -8.97
C LEU A 168 -6.26 -6.14 -7.89
N VAL A 169 -5.22 -6.88 -7.50
CA VAL A 169 -4.32 -6.52 -6.42
C VAL A 169 -2.86 -6.69 -6.84
N LEU A 170 -2.10 -5.60 -6.92
CA LEU A 170 -0.64 -5.65 -7.12
C LEU A 170 0.06 -5.76 -5.77
N ILE A 171 0.91 -6.78 -5.62
CA ILE A 171 1.66 -7.10 -4.41
C ILE A 171 3.14 -6.76 -4.63
N THR A 172 3.76 -6.03 -3.70
CA THR A 172 5.19 -5.66 -3.77
C THR A 172 5.79 -5.41 -2.38
N ILE A 173 7.12 -5.48 -2.24
CA ILE A 173 7.82 -4.98 -1.03
C ILE A 173 8.07 -3.46 -1.07
N LEU A 174 7.84 -2.80 -2.22
CA LEU A 174 8.22 -1.41 -2.47
C LEU A 174 7.05 -0.43 -2.17
N PRO A 175 7.17 0.49 -1.21
CA PRO A 175 6.13 1.44 -0.79
C PRO A 175 6.03 2.66 -1.73
N PHE A 176 6.05 2.42 -3.05
CA PHE A 176 5.93 3.48 -4.06
C PHE A 176 4.45 3.77 -4.36
N PHE A 177 3.76 4.32 -3.37
CA PHE A 177 2.30 4.46 -3.36
C PHE A 177 1.71 5.14 -4.59
N ASN A 178 2.34 6.20 -5.11
CA ASN A 178 1.84 6.88 -6.32
C ASN A 178 2.07 6.04 -7.57
N LEU A 179 3.25 5.43 -7.70
CA LEU A 179 3.58 4.57 -8.84
C LEU A 179 2.59 3.41 -8.90
N PHE A 180 2.47 2.63 -7.83
CA PHE A 180 1.67 1.41 -7.86
C PHE A 180 0.15 1.67 -7.86
N SER A 181 -0.31 2.83 -7.36
CA SER A 181 -1.71 3.26 -7.57
C SER A 181 -2.00 3.58 -9.04
N ILE A 182 -1.10 4.29 -9.75
CA ILE A 182 -1.25 4.59 -11.18
C ILE A 182 -1.15 3.31 -12.02
N VAL A 183 -0.25 2.40 -11.66
CA VAL A 183 -0.07 1.10 -12.31
C VAL A 183 -1.32 0.23 -12.15
N ILE A 184 -1.82 0.01 -10.92
CA ILE A 184 -3.01 -0.85 -10.73
C ILE A 184 -4.25 -0.25 -11.41
N GLU A 185 -4.41 1.07 -11.44
CA GLU A 185 -5.49 1.73 -12.17
C GLU A 185 -5.39 1.48 -13.69
N ARG A 186 -4.21 1.57 -14.30
CA ARG A 186 -4.03 1.29 -15.73
C ARG A 186 -4.23 -0.18 -16.09
N ILE A 187 -3.75 -1.11 -15.27
CA ILE A 187 -3.94 -2.55 -15.51
C ILE A 187 -5.43 -2.92 -15.31
N ALA A 188 -6.10 -2.38 -14.29
CA ALA A 188 -7.51 -2.64 -14.05
C ALA A 188 -8.42 -2.16 -15.19
N LEU A 189 -8.14 -0.99 -15.79
CA LEU A 189 -8.87 -0.50 -16.95
C LEU A 189 -8.85 -1.52 -18.10
N GLN A 190 -7.67 -2.05 -18.44
CA GLN A 190 -7.54 -3.04 -19.52
C GLN A 190 -8.02 -4.45 -19.11
N PHE A 191 -7.87 -4.84 -17.84
CA PHE A 191 -8.34 -6.13 -17.33
C PHE A 191 -9.85 -6.28 -17.39
N PHE A 192 -10.62 -5.24 -17.03
CA PHE A 192 -12.08 -5.32 -17.10
C PHE A 192 -12.66 -5.14 -18.52
N GLU A 193 -11.83 -4.79 -19.51
CA GLU A 193 -12.20 -4.75 -20.92
C GLU A 193 -11.79 -6.04 -21.67
N ASN A 194 -10.60 -6.57 -21.39
CA ASN A 194 -9.96 -7.64 -22.18
C ASN A 194 -9.67 -8.94 -21.40
N GLY A 195 -9.88 -8.96 -20.08
CA GLY A 195 -9.59 -10.11 -19.22
C GLY A 195 -8.11 -10.29 -18.86
N GLU A 196 -7.76 -11.52 -18.46
CA GLU A 196 -6.42 -11.91 -18.01
C GLU A 196 -5.25 -11.56 -18.96
N PRO A 197 -5.40 -11.59 -20.31
CA PRO A 197 -4.33 -11.16 -21.23
C PRO A 197 -3.84 -9.72 -21.01
N ALA A 198 -4.64 -8.84 -20.38
CA ALA A 198 -4.18 -7.51 -19.99
C ALA A 198 -3.19 -7.54 -18.80
N ILE A 199 -3.30 -8.53 -17.91
CA ILE A 199 -2.35 -8.75 -16.83
C ILE A 199 -1.06 -9.37 -17.40
N GLU A 200 -1.19 -10.34 -18.31
CA GLU A 200 -0.05 -10.95 -19.00
C GLU A 200 0.78 -9.91 -19.78
N ALA A 201 0.11 -9.04 -20.55
CA ALA A 201 0.74 -7.93 -21.24
C ALA A 201 1.42 -6.94 -20.26
N ALA A 202 0.78 -6.62 -19.14
CA ALA A 202 1.36 -5.76 -18.11
C ALA A 202 2.61 -6.38 -17.46
N CYS A 203 2.57 -7.68 -17.13
CA CYS A 203 3.72 -8.42 -16.62
C CYS A 203 4.88 -8.44 -17.62
N HIS A 204 4.61 -8.62 -18.92
CA HIS A 204 5.64 -8.59 -19.97
C HIS A 204 6.22 -7.19 -20.21
N ASP A 205 5.43 -6.12 -20.10
CA ASP A 205 5.93 -4.75 -20.11
C ASP A 205 6.82 -4.47 -18.88
N MET A 206 6.40 -4.95 -17.70
CA MET A 206 7.11 -4.82 -16.43
C MET A 206 8.44 -5.60 -16.38
N ASP A 207 8.52 -6.78 -16.97
CA ASP A 207 9.77 -7.55 -17.05
C ASP A 207 10.80 -6.93 -18.02
N GLN A 208 10.38 -5.96 -18.84
CA GLN A 208 11.30 -5.14 -19.63
C GLN A 208 11.79 -3.88 -18.89
N TRP A 209 11.31 -3.61 -17.67
CA TRP A 209 11.72 -2.44 -16.91
C TRP A 209 13.23 -2.50 -16.55
N PRO A 210 13.91 -1.35 -16.44
CA PRO A 210 15.21 -1.28 -15.76
C PRO A 210 15.04 -1.66 -14.29
N SER A 211 15.99 -2.41 -13.70
CA SER A 211 16.00 -2.67 -12.26
C SER A 211 15.96 -1.34 -11.46
N PRO A 212 15.25 -1.29 -10.32
CA PRO A 212 14.99 -0.04 -9.61
C PRO A 212 16.28 0.55 -9.03
N CYS A 213 16.61 1.78 -9.42
CA CYS A 213 17.75 2.51 -8.87
C CYS A 213 17.35 3.88 -8.32
N ALA A 214 17.87 4.22 -7.13
CA ALA A 214 17.70 5.54 -6.53
C ALA A 214 18.67 6.57 -7.11
N GLY A 215 18.18 7.80 -7.32
CA GLY A 215 19.00 8.95 -7.73
C GLY A 215 19.03 9.24 -9.22
N GLU A 216 18.33 8.47 -10.05
CA GLU A 216 18.34 8.57 -11.52
C GLU A 216 16.90 8.58 -12.10
N PRO A 217 16.69 9.14 -13.30
CA PRO A 217 15.40 9.11 -13.99
C PRO A 217 15.16 7.76 -14.66
N LEU A 218 13.99 7.16 -14.44
CA LEU A 218 13.59 5.88 -15.01
C LEU A 218 12.37 6.07 -15.93
N SER A 219 12.32 5.28 -17.01
CA SER A 219 11.20 5.23 -17.95
C SER A 219 10.65 3.81 -17.99
N LEU A 220 9.39 3.66 -17.61
CA LEU A 220 8.71 2.39 -17.37
C LEU A 220 7.54 2.27 -18.36
N PRO A 221 7.67 1.50 -19.46
CA PRO A 221 6.56 1.27 -20.39
C PRO A 221 5.47 0.43 -19.71
N LEU A 222 4.20 0.75 -19.96
CA LEU A 222 3.06 -0.03 -19.47
C LEU A 222 1.82 0.23 -20.33
N LEU A 223 1.28 -0.83 -20.96
CA LEU A 223 -0.02 -0.87 -21.63
C LEU A 223 -0.24 0.32 -22.59
N GLY A 224 0.71 0.52 -23.51
CA GLY A 224 0.66 1.60 -24.51
C GLY A 224 1.02 3.00 -23.98
N SER A 225 1.46 3.12 -22.71
CA SER A 225 1.91 4.36 -22.09
C SER A 225 3.33 4.26 -21.53
N LEU A 226 3.93 5.39 -21.18
CA LEU A 226 5.29 5.49 -20.63
C LEU A 226 5.29 6.29 -19.33
N LEU A 227 5.47 5.62 -18.20
CA LEU A 227 5.58 6.25 -16.89
C LEU A 227 7.03 6.72 -16.67
N ARG A 228 7.25 8.03 -16.44
CA ARG A 228 8.57 8.60 -16.12
C ARG A 228 8.64 8.95 -14.63
N ILE A 229 9.62 8.37 -13.93
CA ILE A 229 9.75 8.44 -12.47
C ILE A 229 11.19 8.75 -12.03
N ARG A 230 11.36 9.23 -10.80
CA ARG A 230 12.63 9.26 -10.07
C ARG A 230 12.42 8.64 -8.69
N ILE A 231 13.24 7.67 -8.30
CA ILE A 231 13.31 7.22 -6.91
C ILE A 231 14.34 8.10 -6.17
N PRO A 232 13.99 8.78 -5.06
CA PRO A 232 14.94 9.65 -4.34
C PRO A 232 16.09 8.88 -3.68
N CYS A 233 17.30 9.43 -3.72
CA CYS A 233 18.48 8.87 -3.06
C CYS A 233 18.91 9.64 -1.80
N GLN A 234 19.82 9.07 -1.02
CA GLN A 234 20.38 9.71 0.18
C GLN A 234 21.19 10.99 -0.11
N ALA A 235 21.57 11.23 -1.36
CA ALA A 235 22.27 12.44 -1.80
C ALA A 235 21.34 13.55 -2.33
N ASP A 236 20.03 13.30 -2.43
CA ASP A 236 19.05 14.34 -2.70
C ASP A 236 18.85 15.20 -1.43
N LEU A 237 18.90 16.52 -1.57
CA LEU A 237 18.71 17.44 -0.44
C LEU A 237 17.24 17.41 0.05
N PRO A 238 16.98 17.61 1.36
CA PRO A 238 15.62 17.77 1.85
C PRO A 238 14.89 18.90 1.11
N LEU A 239 13.69 18.62 0.60
CA LEU A 239 12.88 19.52 -0.23
C LEU A 239 13.45 19.87 -1.62
N ASP A 240 14.65 19.37 -1.99
CA ASP A 240 15.13 19.39 -3.38
C ASP A 240 14.41 18.30 -4.16
N PHE A 241 13.13 18.55 -4.43
CA PHE A 241 12.36 17.88 -5.45
C PHE A 241 13.01 18.21 -6.80
N ARG A 242 14.08 17.48 -7.13
CA ARG A 242 14.69 17.46 -8.46
C ARG A 242 13.68 16.87 -9.42
N MET A 243 12.75 17.73 -9.82
CA MET A 243 11.79 17.47 -10.86
C MET A 243 12.55 16.87 -12.02
N LEU A 244 12.09 15.70 -12.47
CA LEU A 244 12.56 15.05 -13.67
C LEU A 244 12.75 16.13 -14.75
N PRO A 245 14.00 16.39 -15.17
CA PRO A 245 14.36 17.65 -15.80
C PRO A 245 13.47 17.85 -17.01
N ALA A 246 12.78 19.00 -17.05
CA ALA A 246 11.70 19.25 -18.01
C ALA A 246 12.20 18.98 -19.44
N LEU A 247 11.84 17.80 -19.96
CA LEU A 247 12.33 17.31 -21.23
C LEU A 247 11.72 18.19 -22.32
N LYS A 248 12.58 19.02 -22.93
CA LYS A 248 12.27 19.69 -24.19
C LYS A 248 11.68 18.67 -25.15
N ASP A 249 10.59 19.05 -25.77
CA ASP A 249 9.60 18.18 -26.41
C ASP A 249 10.22 16.99 -27.14
N ILE A 250 9.82 15.77 -26.76
CA ILE A 250 10.02 14.58 -27.60
C ILE A 250 8.95 14.61 -28.69
N ASN A 251 9.11 15.57 -29.59
CA ASN A 251 8.36 15.69 -30.85
C ASN A 251 8.71 14.50 -31.75
N GLY A 252 8.05 13.36 -31.54
CA GLY A 252 8.27 12.16 -32.34
C GLY A 252 7.61 10.87 -31.84
N SER A 253 7.19 10.76 -30.57
CA SER A 253 6.56 9.55 -30.03
C SER A 253 5.07 9.74 -29.74
N ASN A 254 4.20 9.01 -30.43
CA ASN A 254 2.74 8.97 -30.18
C ASN A 254 2.34 8.24 -28.87
N MET A 255 3.25 8.06 -27.91
CA MET A 255 2.99 7.37 -26.65
C MET A 255 2.54 8.35 -25.56
N ASP A 256 1.43 8.02 -24.90
CA ASP A 256 0.96 8.70 -23.68
C ASP A 256 2.06 8.64 -22.60
N THR A 257 2.61 9.79 -22.22
CA THR A 257 3.70 9.87 -21.23
C THR A 257 3.18 10.47 -19.93
N VAL A 258 3.20 9.68 -18.85
CA VAL A 258 2.85 10.15 -17.50
C VAL A 258 4.11 10.55 -16.75
N LEU A 259 4.14 11.76 -16.19
CA LEU A 259 5.20 12.19 -15.28
C LEU A 259 4.78 11.98 -13.83
N ILE A 260 5.51 11.14 -13.08
CA ILE A 260 5.23 10.89 -11.66
C ILE A 260 6.30 11.63 -10.83
N SER A 261 5.96 12.84 -10.39
CA SER A 261 6.88 13.76 -9.69
C SER A 261 7.46 13.21 -8.38
N SER A 262 6.76 12.27 -7.73
CA SER A 262 7.25 11.56 -6.55
C SER A 262 6.60 10.18 -6.48
N VAL A 263 7.43 9.13 -6.32
CA VAL A 263 6.97 7.73 -6.33
C VAL A 263 6.20 7.34 -5.07
N HIS A 264 6.46 8.00 -3.93
CA HIS A 264 6.06 7.53 -2.59
C HIS A 264 5.14 8.51 -1.82
N GLN A 265 5.18 9.82 -2.14
CA GLN A 265 4.42 10.83 -1.38
C GLN A 265 2.95 10.91 -1.80
N VAL A 266 2.05 10.52 -0.90
CA VAL A 266 0.62 10.75 -1.08
C VAL A 266 0.25 12.25 -0.98
N ASP A 267 -0.88 12.63 -1.57
CA ASP A 267 -1.46 13.97 -1.42
C ASP A 267 -1.97 14.19 0.02
N MET A 268 -1.07 14.68 0.88
CA MET A 268 -1.34 14.93 2.30
C MET A 268 -2.45 15.97 2.50
N TYR A 269 -2.64 16.93 1.58
CA TYR A 269 -3.72 17.91 1.71
C TYR A 269 -5.08 17.27 1.42
N LYS A 270 -5.21 16.55 0.29
CA LYS A 270 -6.43 15.79 -0.03
C LYS A 270 -6.80 14.78 1.05
N ALA A 271 -5.81 14.15 1.69
CA ALA A 271 -6.02 13.28 2.83
C ALA A 271 -6.46 14.02 4.11
N LEU A 272 -5.74 15.08 4.51
CA LEU A 272 -5.82 15.65 5.87
C LEU A 272 -6.53 17.01 5.98
N HIS A 273 -6.98 17.64 4.89
CA HIS A 273 -7.61 18.98 4.92
C HIS A 273 -8.77 19.11 5.93
N THR A 274 -9.55 18.04 6.15
CA THR A 274 -10.65 18.01 7.13
C THR A 274 -10.20 17.98 8.59
N VAL A 275 -8.95 17.63 8.85
CA VAL A 275 -8.33 17.59 10.20
C VAL A 275 -7.16 18.57 10.31
N ILE A 276 -7.05 19.54 9.40
CA ILE A 276 -5.92 20.48 9.30
C ILE A 276 -5.66 21.26 10.59
N ASN A 277 -6.73 21.61 11.33
CA ASN A 277 -6.65 22.29 12.63
C ASN A 277 -6.03 21.42 13.74
N HIS A 278 -5.86 20.12 13.51
CA HIS A 278 -5.23 19.16 14.41
C HIS A 278 -3.89 18.65 13.88
N LEU A 279 -3.38 19.18 12.75
CA LEU A 279 -2.18 18.67 12.08
C LEU A 279 -0.95 18.64 13.00
N GLN A 280 -0.76 19.66 13.83
CA GLN A 280 0.33 19.73 14.82
C GLN A 280 0.24 18.57 15.82
N LEU A 281 -0.93 18.35 16.41
CA LEU A 281 -1.18 17.26 17.36
C LEU A 281 -1.01 15.88 16.69
N LEU A 282 -1.48 15.72 15.45
CA LEU A 282 -1.33 14.49 14.69
C LEU A 282 0.14 14.21 14.35
N TRP A 283 0.92 15.24 13.98
CA TRP A 283 2.37 15.13 13.78
C TRP A 283 3.09 14.76 15.08
N GLU A 284 2.76 15.39 16.20
CA GLU A 284 3.30 15.05 17.53
C GLU A 284 3.04 13.57 17.86
N LEU A 285 1.77 13.13 17.79
CA LEU A 285 1.36 11.76 18.12
C LEU A 285 2.04 10.71 17.22
N VAL A 286 2.19 10.99 15.92
CA VAL A 286 2.98 10.13 15.00
C VAL A 286 4.46 10.11 15.39
N LEU A 287 5.05 11.27 15.72
CA LEU A 287 6.47 11.38 16.06
C LEU A 287 6.84 10.64 17.35
N ILE A 288 5.97 10.65 18.38
CA ILE A 288 6.19 9.89 19.62
C ILE A 288 5.64 8.46 19.58
N GLY A 289 4.96 8.06 18.51
CA GLY A 289 4.46 6.69 18.30
C GLY A 289 3.22 6.32 19.10
N GLU A 290 2.37 7.29 19.43
CA GLU A 290 1.13 7.05 20.17
C GLU A 290 0.09 6.30 19.30
N PRO A 291 -0.63 5.28 19.84
CA PRO A 291 -1.55 4.48 19.05
C PRO A 291 -2.79 5.28 18.62
N LEU A 292 -2.97 5.43 17.30
CA LEU A 292 -4.14 6.07 16.68
C LEU A 292 -5.03 5.07 15.96
N LEU A 293 -6.34 5.21 16.14
CA LEU A 293 -7.38 4.54 15.35
C LEU A 293 -7.98 5.58 14.38
N VAL A 294 -7.81 5.37 13.08
CA VAL A 294 -8.35 6.24 12.02
C VAL A 294 -9.60 5.59 11.44
N MET A 295 -10.78 6.16 11.65
CA MET A 295 -12.03 5.70 11.01
C MET A 295 -12.48 6.64 9.89
N ALA A 296 -12.73 6.08 8.70
CA ALA A 296 -13.20 6.81 7.53
C ALA A 296 -14.26 6.02 6.73
N ASN A 297 -15.05 6.73 5.93
CA ASN A 297 -16.22 6.20 5.24
C ASN A 297 -15.94 5.40 3.92
N THR A 298 -14.68 5.29 3.49
CA THR A 298 -14.24 4.42 2.38
C THR A 298 -12.84 3.87 2.69
N PRO A 299 -12.46 2.67 2.19
CA PRO A 299 -11.10 2.15 2.39
C PRO A 299 -10.05 3.06 1.74
N GLN A 300 -10.34 3.61 0.55
CA GLN A 300 -9.52 4.61 -0.14
C GLN A 300 -9.17 5.79 0.76
N ARG A 301 -10.17 6.33 1.47
CA ARG A 301 -9.98 7.49 2.33
C ARG A 301 -9.19 7.13 3.58
N CYS A 302 -9.40 5.94 4.15
CA CYS A 302 -8.62 5.53 5.31
C CYS A 302 -7.15 5.28 4.95
N SER A 303 -6.87 4.49 3.91
CA SER A 303 -5.48 4.19 3.53
C SER A 303 -4.72 5.46 3.10
N SER A 304 -5.40 6.39 2.41
CA SER A 304 -4.85 7.71 2.11
C SER A 304 -4.54 8.56 3.37
N ILE A 305 -5.37 8.49 4.42
CA ILE A 305 -5.13 9.22 5.68
C ILE A 305 -4.00 8.57 6.48
N VAL A 306 -4.02 7.26 6.69
CA VAL A 306 -2.97 6.56 7.44
C VAL A 306 -1.61 6.77 6.77
N GLN A 307 -1.54 6.67 5.43
CA GLN A 307 -0.29 6.90 4.72
C GLN A 307 0.14 8.38 4.77
N ALA A 308 -0.80 9.34 4.78
CA ALA A 308 -0.46 10.75 4.98
C ALA A 308 0.06 11.02 6.40
N LEU A 309 -0.56 10.44 7.44
CA LEU A 309 -0.11 10.54 8.84
C LEU A 309 1.31 9.99 9.00
N VAL A 310 1.57 8.78 8.50
CA VAL A 310 2.91 8.15 8.47
C VAL A 310 3.93 9.03 7.72
N SER A 311 3.49 9.78 6.71
CA SER A 311 4.35 10.69 5.94
C SER A 311 4.61 12.04 6.63
N LEU A 312 3.87 12.43 7.69
CA LEU A 312 4.03 13.74 8.34
C LEU A 312 5.40 13.96 8.96
N ILE A 313 6.09 12.90 9.38
CA ILE A 313 7.43 12.99 9.99
C ILE A 313 8.57 12.93 8.97
N ALA A 314 8.29 12.88 7.66
CA ALA A 314 9.31 12.87 6.62
C ALA A 314 10.26 14.09 6.75
N PRO A 315 11.58 13.92 6.60
CA PRO A 315 12.29 12.76 6.04
C PRO A 315 12.63 11.65 7.05
N LEU A 316 12.10 11.68 8.28
CA LEU A 316 12.24 10.55 9.20
C LEU A 316 11.41 9.36 8.70
N ARG A 317 11.96 8.15 8.82
CA ARG A 317 11.23 6.90 8.56
C ARG A 317 10.39 6.55 9.78
N TYR A 318 9.10 6.27 9.59
CA TYR A 318 8.26 5.68 10.62
C TYR A 318 8.68 4.22 10.87
N HIS A 319 8.88 3.85 12.14
CA HIS A 319 9.43 2.55 12.53
C HIS A 319 8.44 1.65 13.29
N ASN A 320 7.33 2.19 13.80
CA ASN A 320 6.30 1.38 14.43
C ASN A 320 5.39 0.75 13.35
N ASP A 321 4.54 -0.19 13.75
CA ASP A 321 3.63 -0.85 12.81
C ASP A 321 2.43 0.05 12.46
N TYR A 322 1.90 -0.12 11.25
CA TYR A 322 0.77 0.62 10.71
C TYR A 322 0.04 -0.19 9.64
N ARG A 323 -1.29 -0.14 9.65
CA ARG A 323 -2.15 -0.82 8.68
C ARG A 323 -3.02 0.20 7.95
N PRO A 324 -2.69 0.58 6.69
CA PRO A 324 -3.47 1.57 5.95
C PRO A 324 -4.90 1.14 5.67
N PHE A 325 -5.12 -0.16 5.50
CA PHE A 325 -6.42 -0.80 5.52
C PHE A 325 -6.32 -2.06 6.39
N PHE A 326 -7.36 -2.33 7.17
CA PHE A 326 -7.44 -3.41 8.15
C PHE A 326 -8.92 -3.74 8.39
N THR A 327 -9.22 -5.03 8.58
CA THR A 327 -10.58 -5.56 8.64
C THR A 327 -10.77 -6.42 9.88
N ILE A 328 -12.03 -6.69 10.26
CA ILE A 328 -12.34 -7.63 11.37
C ILE A 328 -11.94 -9.08 11.05
N HIS A 329 -11.61 -9.35 9.79
CA HIS A 329 -11.22 -10.66 9.28
C HIS A 329 -9.69 -10.88 9.20
N ASP A 330 -8.88 -9.85 9.48
CA ASP A 330 -7.42 -10.00 9.51
C ASP A 330 -6.99 -10.98 10.62
N SER A 331 -6.12 -11.92 10.24
CA SER A 331 -5.41 -12.84 11.13
C SER A 331 -4.86 -12.21 12.42
N GLU A 332 -4.38 -10.97 12.35
CA GLU A 332 -3.72 -10.25 13.43
C GLU A 332 -4.70 -9.52 14.35
N PHE A 333 -6.01 -9.45 14.03
CA PHE A 333 -7.03 -8.77 14.83
C PHE A 333 -6.99 -9.18 16.32
N LYS A 334 -6.70 -10.45 16.61
CA LYS A 334 -6.60 -10.99 17.97
C LYS A 334 -5.37 -10.52 18.75
N GLU A 335 -4.26 -10.20 18.06
CA GLU A 335 -3.07 -9.59 18.68
C GLU A 335 -3.43 -8.21 19.23
N TYR A 336 -4.27 -7.49 18.48
CA TYR A 336 -4.60 -6.09 18.69
C TYR A 336 -5.85 -5.85 19.55
N SER A 337 -6.79 -6.80 19.59
CA SER A 337 -7.92 -6.81 20.54
C SER A 337 -7.55 -7.29 21.95
N SER A 338 -6.28 -7.67 22.18
CA SER A 338 -5.84 -8.30 23.43
C SER A 338 -5.58 -7.28 24.54
N LYS A 339 -6.14 -7.53 25.74
CA LYS A 339 -5.98 -6.67 26.92
C LYS A 339 -4.57 -6.71 27.55
N SER A 340 -3.68 -7.59 27.10
CA SER A 340 -2.36 -7.83 27.72
C SER A 340 -1.20 -7.09 27.05
N ARG A 341 -1.40 -6.46 25.89
CA ARG A 341 -0.47 -5.52 25.26
C ARG A 341 -1.27 -4.40 24.63
N ALA A 342 -1.01 -3.15 25.03
CA ALA A 342 -1.40 -2.01 24.21
C ALA A 342 -0.51 -2.01 22.95
N PRO A 343 -1.06 -2.14 21.73
CA PRO A 343 -0.23 -2.20 20.54
C PRO A 343 0.29 -0.81 20.17
N LEU A 344 1.59 -0.69 19.91
CA LEU A 344 2.24 0.53 19.38
C LEU A 344 1.95 0.67 17.86
N VAL A 345 0.68 0.67 17.48
CA VAL A 345 0.25 0.39 16.10
C VAL A 345 -0.92 1.28 15.68
N PHE A 346 -0.89 1.77 14.44
CA PHE A 346 -2.06 2.43 13.85
C PHE A 346 -3.09 1.42 13.35
N PHE A 347 -4.33 1.56 13.84
CA PHE A 347 -5.46 0.74 13.43
C PHE A 347 -6.45 1.46 12.53
N PHE A 348 -7.14 0.64 11.74
CA PHE A 348 -8.43 0.95 11.16
C PHE A 348 -9.40 -0.19 11.49
N ILE A 349 -10.69 0.13 11.63
CA ILE A 349 -11.76 -0.83 11.43
C ILE A 349 -12.77 -0.16 10.51
N PHE A 350 -12.95 -0.71 9.31
CA PHE A 350 -14.12 -0.38 8.49
C PHE A 350 -15.28 -1.26 8.96
N ASP A 351 -16.18 -0.76 9.79
CA ASP A 351 -17.49 -1.37 9.94
C ASP A 351 -18.54 -0.35 10.40
N THR A 352 -19.62 -0.23 9.64
CA THR A 352 -20.81 0.54 10.03
C THR A 352 -21.49 0.01 11.30
N ASN A 353 -21.17 -1.20 11.72
CA ASN A 353 -21.61 -1.86 12.93
C ASN A 353 -20.53 -1.94 14.03
N PHE A 354 -19.33 -1.33 13.89
CA PHE A 354 -18.28 -1.47 14.92
C PHE A 354 -18.74 -0.95 16.29
N HIS A 355 -19.59 0.07 16.31
CA HIS A 355 -20.28 0.56 17.52
C HIS A 355 -21.13 -0.50 18.26
N ARG A 356 -21.45 -1.66 17.65
CA ARG A 356 -22.10 -2.81 18.30
C ARG A 356 -21.13 -3.79 18.94
N PHE A 357 -19.86 -3.79 18.52
CA PHE A 357 -18.77 -4.55 19.14
C PHE A 357 -18.01 -3.75 20.21
N LEU A 358 -18.30 -2.45 20.31
CA LEU A 358 -17.82 -1.54 21.37
C LEU A 358 -18.71 -1.53 22.64
N GLN A 359 -19.79 -2.33 22.66
CA GLN A 359 -20.77 -2.44 23.76
C GLN A 359 -20.61 -3.79 24.48
#